data_AF-A0A4Q5TDY8-F1
#
_entry.id   AF-A0A4Q5TDY8-F1
#
_cell.length_a   1.000
_cell.length_b   1.000
_cell.length_c   1.000
_cell.angle_alpha   90.00
_cell.angle_beta   90.00
_cell.angle_gamma   90.00
#
_symmetry.space_group_name_H-M   'P 1'
#
loop_
_entity.id
_entity.type
_entity.pdbx_description
1 polymer ?
#
loop_
_entity_poly.entity_id
_entity_poly.type
_entity_poly.pdbx_seq_one_letter_code
_entity_poly.pdbx_strand_id
1 'polypeptide(L)'
;TQYNTTKKKLEMLEHQQASAHKELDYNRFLYEELEELSLKENELEDLESELKLLSNAENIKQQLGSICFMLTESDEPVVQQLKSLQQKIQGFEELHPGLKGLRERMGSCLIELQDIADELASVNDSIRYDAERIQTVNDRLSAGYKLLKKHGLSTTAQLVTLQEELQVKLDAVLNISQEIEKLRTETDKLYEQAKTIAEKMSDNRKAQVKPFLQKVNALLAQVGMPNAQLKVSIEPAALSAYGMDAIDFLFDANKSNRFEPLHKVASGGELSRLMLSVKSLVAKKLQLPTLIFDEIDTGISGEAARQVGIIMKELAAGHQIIAITHQPQIAAKADAHYFVYKSIIKDKVVTAIRQLTNDERITSIAQMLSGEKPTAAALENAREMVGN
;
A
#
# COMPACT_ATOMS: atom_id res chain seq x y z
N THR A 1 -5.36 14.00 0.12
CA THR A 1 -6.48 14.11 -0.84
C THR A 1 -7.10 12.75 -0.98
N GLN A 2 -8.41 12.67 -1.24
CA GLN A 2 -9.14 11.39 -1.31
C GLN A 2 -8.50 10.41 -2.29
N TYR A 3 -8.16 10.86 -3.50
CA TYR A 3 -7.42 10.06 -4.50
C TYR A 3 -6.12 9.45 -3.95
N ASN A 4 -5.23 10.25 -3.34
CA ASN A 4 -3.96 9.73 -2.80
C ASN A 4 -4.17 8.74 -1.65
N THR A 5 -5.22 8.93 -0.84
CA THR A 5 -5.56 8.01 0.24
C THR A 5 -6.06 6.67 -0.32
N THR A 6 -6.99 6.70 -1.28
CA THR A 6 -7.52 5.50 -1.95
C THR A 6 -6.41 4.75 -2.71
N LYS A 7 -5.56 5.47 -3.44
CA LYS A 7 -4.40 4.90 -4.15
C LYS A 7 -3.43 4.20 -3.21
N LYS A 8 -3.07 4.82 -2.08
CA LYS A 8 -2.21 4.18 -1.07
C LYS A 8 -2.84 2.93 -0.47
N LYS A 9 -4.16 2.96 -0.20
CA LYS A 9 -4.88 1.79 0.31
C LYS A 9 -4.89 0.66 -0.71
N LEU A 10 -5.09 0.98 -2.00
CA LEU A 10 -5.00 0.03 -3.09
C LEU A 10 -3.61 -0.60 -3.19
N GLU A 11 -2.53 0.20 -3.23
CA GLU A 11 -1.15 -0.29 -3.27
C GLU A 11 -0.83 -1.22 -2.09
N MET A 12 -1.32 -0.88 -0.89
CA MET A 12 -1.17 -1.72 0.29
C MET A 12 -1.89 -3.07 0.16
N LEU A 13 -3.14 -3.07 -0.32
CA LEU A 13 -3.91 -4.31 -0.51
C LEU A 13 -3.35 -5.17 -1.65
N GLU A 14 -2.89 -4.56 -2.75
CA GLU A 14 -2.22 -5.28 -3.84
C GLU A 14 -0.92 -5.95 -3.35
N HIS A 15 -0.15 -5.27 -2.49
CA HIS A 15 1.03 -5.87 -1.87
C HIS A 15 0.66 -7.02 -0.92
N GLN A 16 -0.40 -6.87 -0.13
CA GLN A 16 -0.92 -7.94 0.74
C GLN A 16 -1.41 -9.14 -0.09
N GLN A 17 -2.15 -8.90 -1.18
CA GLN A 17 -2.61 -9.95 -2.09
C GLN A 17 -1.44 -10.67 -2.76
N ALA A 18 -0.43 -9.95 -3.26
CA ALA A 18 0.75 -10.58 -3.88
C ALA A 18 1.53 -11.47 -2.90
N SER A 19 1.55 -11.08 -1.62
CA SER A 19 2.14 -11.88 -0.54
C SER A 19 1.29 -13.13 -0.27
N ALA A 20 -0.03 -12.94 -0.15
CA ALA A 20 -0.98 -14.01 0.12
C ALA A 20 -1.11 -15.02 -1.03
N HIS A 21 -0.97 -14.60 -2.29
CA HIS A 21 -1.14 -15.45 -3.46
C HIS A 21 -0.07 -16.56 -3.56
N LYS A 22 1.14 -16.29 -3.06
CA LYS A 22 2.22 -17.30 -2.96
C LYS A 22 1.86 -18.43 -1.99
N GLU A 23 1.23 -18.08 -0.88
CA GLU A 23 0.74 -19.04 0.11
C GLU A 23 -0.56 -19.72 -0.37
N LEU A 24 -1.36 -19.02 -1.18
CA LEU A 24 -2.65 -19.49 -1.70
C LEU A 24 -2.49 -20.72 -2.58
N ASP A 25 -1.57 -20.72 -3.56
CA ASP A 25 -1.41 -21.87 -4.45
C ASP A 25 -0.97 -23.13 -3.68
N TYR A 26 -0.11 -22.95 -2.67
CA TYR A 26 0.30 -24.02 -1.77
C TYR A 26 -0.86 -24.50 -0.89
N ASN A 27 -1.58 -23.58 -0.24
CA ASN A 27 -2.72 -23.91 0.62
C ASN A 27 -3.87 -24.53 -0.17
N ARG A 28 -4.10 -24.12 -1.42
CA ARG A 28 -5.11 -24.69 -2.32
C ARG A 28 -4.76 -26.13 -2.66
N PHE A 29 -3.51 -26.40 -3.02
CA PHE A 29 -3.05 -27.76 -3.27
C PHE A 29 -3.24 -28.67 -2.04
N LEU A 30 -2.91 -28.17 -0.83
CA LEU A 30 -3.14 -28.91 0.41
C LEU A 30 -4.64 -29.14 0.69
N TYR A 31 -5.47 -28.13 0.45
CA TYR A 31 -6.91 -28.23 0.65
C TYR A 31 -7.55 -29.24 -0.32
N GLU A 32 -7.23 -29.17 -1.61
CA GLU A 32 -7.74 -30.09 -2.64
C GLU A 32 -7.37 -31.55 -2.32
N GLU A 33 -6.18 -31.81 -1.80
CA GLU A 33 -5.73 -33.15 -1.39
C GLU A 33 -6.53 -33.69 -0.19
N LEU A 34 -6.89 -32.84 0.78
CA LEU A 34 -7.75 -33.21 1.90
C LEU A 34 -9.21 -33.41 1.47
N GLU A 35 -9.69 -32.56 0.55
CA GLU A 35 -11.03 -32.60 0.00
C GLU A 35 -11.27 -33.85 -0.86
N GLU A 36 -10.30 -34.26 -1.68
CA GLU A 36 -10.37 -35.47 -2.50
C GLU A 36 -10.58 -36.73 -1.65
N LEU A 37 -9.92 -36.80 -0.49
CA LEU A 37 -10.11 -37.93 0.42
C LEU A 37 -11.44 -37.86 1.18
N SER A 38 -11.99 -36.67 1.43
CA SER A 38 -13.28 -36.44 2.07
C SER A 38 -13.46 -37.28 3.35
N LEU A 39 -12.49 -37.22 4.26
CA LEU A 39 -12.54 -37.96 5.53
C LEU A 39 -13.62 -37.38 6.44
N LYS A 40 -14.40 -38.25 7.06
CA LYS A 40 -15.34 -37.88 8.11
C LYS A 40 -14.66 -37.87 9.47
N GLU A 41 -15.27 -37.16 10.42
CA GLU A 41 -14.83 -37.17 11.80
C GLU A 41 -14.76 -38.61 12.33
N ASN A 42 -13.63 -38.96 12.95
CA ASN A 42 -13.30 -40.28 13.50
C ASN A 42 -13.30 -41.46 12.51
N GLU A 43 -13.29 -41.21 11.19
CA GLU A 43 -13.37 -42.29 10.19
C GLU A 43 -12.19 -43.27 10.29
N LEU A 44 -10.95 -42.80 10.50
CA LEU A 44 -9.78 -43.70 10.56
C LEU A 44 -9.78 -44.53 11.85
N GLU A 45 -10.18 -43.92 12.97
CA GLU A 45 -10.29 -44.56 14.27
C GLU A 45 -11.37 -45.66 14.27
N ASP A 46 -12.48 -45.41 13.58
CA ASP A 46 -13.55 -46.40 13.37
C ASP A 46 -13.08 -47.53 12.45
N LEU A 47 -12.38 -47.21 11.35
CA LEU A 47 -11.82 -48.19 10.42
C LEU A 47 -10.72 -49.05 11.05
N GLU A 48 -9.90 -48.51 11.94
CA GLU A 48 -8.93 -49.30 12.72
C GLU A 48 -9.63 -50.31 13.63
N SER A 49 -10.72 -49.88 14.27
CA SER A 49 -11.53 -50.74 15.14
C SER A 49 -12.19 -51.86 14.32
N GLU A 50 -12.72 -51.52 13.13
CA GLU A 50 -13.26 -52.47 12.17
C GLU A 50 -12.19 -53.47 11.70
N LEU A 51 -11.00 -52.99 11.31
CA LEU A 51 -9.90 -53.84 10.83
C LEU A 51 -9.45 -54.84 11.91
N LYS A 52 -9.36 -54.42 13.17
CA LYS A 52 -9.02 -55.32 14.29
C LYS A 52 -10.04 -56.44 14.43
N LEU A 53 -11.33 -56.14 14.31
CA LEU A 53 -12.40 -57.15 14.37
C LEU A 53 -12.32 -58.12 13.19
N LEU A 54 -12.11 -57.60 11.97
CA LEU A 54 -12.00 -58.41 10.76
C LEU A 54 -10.75 -59.31 10.76
N SER A 55 -9.60 -58.79 11.19
CA SER A 55 -8.35 -59.56 11.27
C SER A 55 -8.41 -60.63 12.36
N ASN A 56 -9.07 -60.36 13.49
CA ASN A 56 -9.33 -61.40 14.49
C ASN A 56 -10.22 -62.50 13.94
N ALA A 57 -11.27 -62.15 13.17
CA ALA A 57 -12.13 -63.13 12.53
C ALA A 57 -11.38 -64.00 11.49
N GLU A 58 -10.48 -63.39 10.69
CA GLU A 58 -9.59 -64.10 9.78
C GLU A 58 -8.71 -65.12 10.51
N ASN A 59 -8.03 -64.68 11.58
CA ASN A 59 -7.13 -65.53 12.35
C ASN A 59 -7.89 -66.69 13.00
N ILE A 60 -9.05 -66.42 13.63
CA ILE A 60 -9.88 -67.48 14.21
C ILE A 60 -10.30 -68.49 13.13
N LYS A 61 -10.76 -68.02 11.96
CA LYS A 61 -11.18 -68.90 10.86
C LYS A 61 -10.01 -69.74 10.32
N GLN A 62 -8.82 -69.16 10.20
CA GLN A 62 -7.63 -69.88 9.77
C GLN A 62 -7.22 -70.97 10.78
N GLN A 63 -7.24 -70.65 12.08
CA GLN A 63 -6.89 -71.60 13.14
C GLN A 63 -7.92 -72.73 13.25
N LEU A 64 -9.21 -72.41 13.26
CA LEU A 64 -10.28 -73.41 13.29
C LEU A 64 -10.24 -74.30 12.04
N GLY A 65 -10.06 -73.73 10.85
CA GLY A 65 -9.88 -74.49 9.62
C GLY A 65 -8.67 -75.43 9.68
N SER A 66 -7.55 -74.98 10.24
CA SER A 66 -6.36 -75.83 10.44
C SER A 66 -6.61 -76.96 11.43
N ILE A 67 -7.35 -76.71 12.52
CA ILE A 67 -7.73 -77.74 13.50
C ILE A 67 -8.65 -78.77 12.84
N CYS A 68 -9.68 -78.32 12.11
CA CYS A 68 -10.57 -79.22 11.36
C CYS A 68 -9.78 -80.10 10.38
N PHE A 69 -8.87 -79.49 9.60
CA PHE A 69 -8.02 -80.22 8.66
C PHE A 69 -7.19 -81.31 9.36
N MET A 70 -6.56 -81.01 10.51
CA MET A 70 -5.78 -82.00 11.26
C MET A 70 -6.64 -83.16 11.78
N LEU A 71 -7.88 -82.89 12.20
CA LEU A 71 -8.79 -83.91 12.74
C LEU A 71 -9.31 -84.86 11.66
N THR A 72 -9.67 -84.35 10.47
CA THR A 72 -10.47 -85.11 9.49
C THR A 72 -9.81 -85.31 8.11
N GLU A 73 -8.99 -84.37 7.63
CA GLU A 73 -8.58 -84.29 6.21
C GLU A 73 -7.07 -84.38 5.95
N SER A 74 -6.24 -84.36 7.01
CA SER A 74 -4.79 -84.46 6.87
C SER A 74 -4.33 -85.80 6.27
N ASP A 75 -3.05 -85.94 5.93
CA ASP A 75 -2.50 -87.23 5.45
C ASP A 75 -2.60 -88.34 6.52
N GLU A 76 -2.69 -87.93 7.78
CA GLU A 76 -2.81 -88.80 8.95
C GLU A 76 -3.91 -88.27 9.91
N PRO A 77 -5.21 -88.34 9.55
CA PRO A 77 -6.27 -87.73 10.35
C PRO A 77 -6.39 -88.36 11.72
N VAL A 78 -6.43 -87.55 12.78
CA VAL A 78 -6.48 -88.05 14.17
C VAL A 78 -7.68 -88.96 14.40
N VAL A 79 -8.84 -88.64 13.81
CA VAL A 79 -10.06 -89.47 13.88
C VAL A 79 -9.82 -90.84 13.22
N GLN A 80 -9.21 -90.88 12.04
CA GLN A 80 -8.91 -92.14 11.35
C GLN A 80 -7.83 -92.95 12.06
N GLN A 81 -6.81 -92.29 12.62
CA GLN A 81 -5.78 -92.93 13.43
C GLN A 81 -6.41 -93.60 14.66
N LEU A 82 -7.28 -92.90 15.38
CA LEU A 82 -7.97 -93.45 16.56
C LEU A 82 -8.85 -94.65 16.20
N LYS A 83 -9.56 -94.58 15.06
CA LYS A 83 -10.34 -95.70 14.50
C LYS A 83 -9.44 -96.90 14.16
N SER A 84 -8.27 -96.67 13.56
CA SER A 84 -7.31 -97.72 13.24
C SER A 84 -6.75 -98.40 14.50
N LEU A 85 -6.47 -97.62 15.56
CA LEU A 85 -6.01 -98.14 16.84
C LEU A 85 -7.10 -98.96 17.53
N GLN A 86 -8.36 -98.50 17.48
CA GLN A 86 -9.50 -99.25 18.00
C GLN A 86 -9.67 -100.60 17.29
N GLN A 87 -9.56 -100.64 15.95
CA GLN A 87 -9.64 -101.88 15.17
C GLN A 87 -8.50 -102.85 15.49
N LYS A 88 -7.28 -102.35 15.71
CA LYS A 88 -6.15 -103.19 16.14
C LYS A 88 -6.42 -103.87 17.48
N ILE A 89 -7.00 -103.16 18.45
CA ILE A 89 -7.36 -103.74 19.76
C ILE A 89 -8.50 -104.76 19.64
N GLN A 90 -9.47 -104.50 18.75
CA GLN A 90 -10.58 -105.42 18.50
C GLN A 90 -10.10 -106.85 18.14
N GLY A 91 -9.01 -106.96 17.38
CA GLY A 91 -8.41 -108.24 17.00
C GLY A 91 -7.83 -109.08 18.16
N PHE A 92 -7.64 -108.49 19.35
CA PHE A 92 -7.07 -109.17 20.52
C PHE A 92 -8.06 -109.32 21.70
N GLU A 93 -9.34 -108.97 21.51
CA GLU A 93 -10.34 -109.00 22.60
C GLU A 93 -10.54 -110.39 23.22
N GLU A 94 -10.40 -111.45 22.43
CA GLU A 94 -10.51 -112.84 22.91
C GLU A 94 -9.27 -113.31 23.70
N LEU A 95 -8.15 -112.60 23.59
CA LEU A 95 -6.86 -112.99 24.18
C LEU A 95 -6.63 -112.39 25.57
N HIS A 96 -7.28 -111.27 25.92
CA HIS A 96 -7.12 -110.63 27.24
C HIS A 96 -8.38 -109.87 27.70
N PRO A 97 -9.03 -110.27 28.81
CA PRO A 97 -10.32 -109.71 29.25
C PRO A 97 -10.28 -108.21 29.59
N GLY A 98 -9.11 -107.65 29.89
CA GLY A 98 -8.93 -106.21 30.12
C GLY A 98 -9.00 -105.32 28.87
N LEU A 99 -8.95 -105.88 27.65
CA LEU A 99 -8.92 -105.10 26.41
C LEU A 99 -10.30 -104.60 25.96
N LYS A 100 -11.37 -105.32 26.32
CA LYS A 100 -12.75 -104.96 25.97
C LYS A 100 -13.14 -103.58 26.52
N GLY A 101 -12.85 -103.32 27.80
CA GLY A 101 -13.14 -102.02 28.43
C GLY A 101 -12.33 -100.87 27.84
N LEU A 102 -11.09 -101.13 27.38
CA LEU A 102 -10.27 -100.14 26.69
C LEU A 102 -10.82 -99.82 25.29
N ARG A 103 -11.26 -100.84 24.54
CA ARG A 103 -11.90 -100.66 23.22
C ARG A 103 -13.20 -99.84 23.33
N GLU A 104 -14.05 -100.13 24.30
CA GLU A 104 -15.29 -99.38 24.54
C GLU A 104 -15.02 -97.91 24.87
N ARG A 105 -14.00 -97.63 25.69
CA ARG A 105 -13.54 -96.26 25.97
C ARG A 105 -12.98 -95.57 24.73
N MET A 106 -12.19 -96.26 23.91
CA MET A 106 -11.68 -95.71 22.65
C MET A 106 -12.79 -95.45 21.63
N GLY A 107 -13.81 -96.30 21.57
CA GLY A 107 -15.00 -96.06 20.75
C GLY A 107 -15.78 -94.83 21.21
N SER A 108 -15.89 -94.62 22.53
CA SER A 108 -16.51 -93.42 23.09
C SER A 108 -15.70 -92.16 22.74
N CYS A 109 -14.37 -92.22 22.87
CA CYS A 109 -13.49 -91.12 22.45
C CYS A 109 -13.54 -90.86 20.93
N LEU A 110 -13.76 -91.89 20.11
CA LEU A 110 -13.88 -91.72 18.66
C LEU A 110 -15.16 -90.96 18.28
N ILE A 111 -16.29 -91.30 18.90
CA ILE A 111 -17.56 -90.59 18.70
C ILE A 111 -17.41 -89.14 19.16
N GLU A 112 -16.90 -88.92 20.38
CA GLU A 112 -16.70 -87.57 20.93
C GLU A 112 -15.78 -86.71 20.06
N LEU A 113 -14.68 -87.30 19.54
CA LEU A 113 -13.74 -86.57 18.70
C LEU A 113 -14.34 -86.23 17.32
N GLN A 114 -15.20 -87.10 16.78
CA GLN A 114 -15.94 -86.84 15.55
C GLN A 114 -16.96 -85.70 15.76
N ASP A 115 -17.71 -85.73 16.85
CA ASP A 115 -18.68 -84.68 17.18
C ASP A 115 -17.99 -83.33 17.39
N ILE A 116 -16.84 -83.29 18.08
CA ILE A 116 -16.01 -82.08 18.23
C ILE A 116 -15.54 -81.57 16.87
N ALA A 117 -15.12 -82.45 15.95
CA ALA A 117 -14.68 -82.05 14.63
C ALA A 117 -15.82 -81.44 13.79
N ASP A 118 -17.01 -82.03 13.86
CA ASP A 118 -18.21 -81.55 13.15
C ASP A 118 -18.71 -80.22 13.75
N GLU A 119 -18.70 -80.07 15.08
CA GLU A 119 -19.00 -78.80 15.75
C GLU A 119 -17.99 -77.70 15.39
N LEU A 120 -16.69 -78.00 15.40
CA LEU A 120 -15.66 -77.04 15.00
C LEU A 120 -15.81 -76.60 13.54
N ALA A 121 -16.20 -77.50 12.64
CA ALA A 121 -16.49 -77.17 11.25
C ALA A 121 -17.71 -76.22 11.13
N SER A 122 -18.79 -76.51 11.87
CA SER A 122 -19.97 -75.63 11.91
C SER A 122 -19.65 -74.24 12.46
N VAL A 123 -18.85 -74.16 13.53
CA VAL A 123 -18.38 -72.90 14.10
C VAL A 123 -17.49 -72.15 13.09
N ASN A 124 -16.57 -72.84 12.41
CA ASN A 124 -15.70 -72.25 11.40
C ASN A 124 -16.48 -71.65 10.21
N ASP A 125 -17.53 -72.33 9.76
CA ASP A 125 -18.41 -71.86 8.68
C ASP A 125 -19.26 -70.64 9.09
N SER A 126 -19.62 -70.54 10.38
CA SER A 126 -20.36 -69.40 10.91
C SER A 126 -19.55 -68.08 10.91
N ILE A 127 -18.21 -68.16 10.89
CA ILE A 127 -17.34 -66.99 10.86
C ILE A 127 -17.32 -66.41 9.45
N ARG A 128 -17.88 -65.21 9.30
CA ARG A 128 -17.83 -64.45 8.03
C ARG A 128 -16.47 -63.77 7.91
N TYR A 129 -15.73 -64.17 6.88
CA TYR A 129 -14.48 -63.55 6.45
C TYR A 129 -14.72 -62.84 5.13
N ASP A 130 -14.43 -61.54 5.07
CA ASP A 130 -14.59 -60.70 3.89
C ASP A 130 -13.25 -60.07 3.53
N ALA A 131 -12.52 -60.73 2.62
CA ALA A 131 -11.21 -60.28 2.15
C ALA A 131 -11.27 -58.95 1.40
N GLU A 132 -12.34 -58.73 0.63
CA GLU A 132 -12.51 -57.49 -0.14
C GLU A 132 -12.72 -56.30 0.80
N ARG A 133 -13.49 -56.49 1.88
CA ARG A 133 -13.67 -55.46 2.90
C ARG A 133 -12.36 -55.12 3.61
N ILE A 134 -11.59 -56.13 4.03
CA ILE A 134 -10.27 -55.93 4.66
C ILE A 134 -9.34 -55.12 3.76
N GLN A 135 -9.29 -55.45 2.46
CA GLN A 135 -8.47 -54.71 1.51
C GLN A 135 -8.93 -53.26 1.37
N THR A 136 -10.25 -53.04 1.21
CA THR A 136 -10.84 -51.69 1.09
C THR A 136 -10.54 -50.83 2.33
N VAL A 137 -10.67 -51.41 3.52
CA VAL A 137 -10.36 -50.74 4.80
C VAL A 137 -8.88 -50.41 4.90
N ASN A 138 -7.98 -51.34 4.53
CA ASN A 138 -6.53 -51.10 4.53
C ASN A 138 -6.10 -50.01 3.53
N ASP A 139 -6.68 -49.99 2.33
CA ASP A 139 -6.38 -48.97 1.32
C ASP A 139 -6.83 -47.59 1.79
N ARG A 140 -8.02 -47.50 2.40
CA ARG A 140 -8.55 -46.26 2.98
C ARG A 140 -7.71 -45.77 4.16
N LEU A 141 -7.34 -46.66 5.09
CA LEU A 141 -6.44 -46.35 6.22
C LEU A 141 -5.07 -45.90 5.72
N SER A 142 -4.51 -46.56 4.71
CA SER A 142 -3.22 -46.20 4.12
C SER A 142 -3.24 -44.80 3.50
N ALA A 143 -4.34 -44.43 2.82
CA ALA A 143 -4.51 -43.09 2.29
C ALA A 143 -4.61 -42.04 3.41
N GLY A 144 -5.41 -42.31 4.45
CA GLY A 144 -5.52 -41.42 5.62
C GLY A 144 -4.20 -41.23 6.37
N TYR A 145 -3.45 -42.32 6.58
CA TYR A 145 -2.14 -42.26 7.24
C TYR A 145 -1.08 -41.50 6.45
N LYS A 146 -1.12 -41.55 5.11
CA LYS A 146 -0.24 -40.73 4.27
C LYS A 146 -0.49 -39.24 4.53
N LEU A 147 -1.75 -38.82 4.64
CA LEU A 147 -2.11 -37.43 4.94
C LEU A 147 -1.70 -37.04 6.37
N LEU A 148 -2.01 -37.87 7.37
CA LEU A 148 -1.59 -37.64 8.75
C LEU A 148 -0.07 -37.44 8.84
N LYS A 149 0.71 -38.30 8.18
CA LYS A 149 2.17 -38.20 8.15
C LYS A 149 2.67 -36.96 7.40
N LYS A 150 2.03 -36.60 6.28
CA LYS A 150 2.40 -35.41 5.49
C LYS A 150 2.20 -34.12 6.27
N HIS A 151 1.13 -34.05 7.06
CA HIS A 151 0.78 -32.89 7.88
C HIS A 151 1.32 -32.94 9.32
N GLY A 152 1.95 -34.06 9.72
CA GLY A 152 2.49 -34.24 11.07
C GLY A 152 1.42 -34.34 12.17
N LEU A 153 0.22 -34.82 11.80
CA LEU A 153 -0.95 -34.92 12.68
C LEU A 153 -1.17 -36.36 13.14
N SER A 154 -1.95 -36.55 14.20
CA SER A 154 -2.13 -37.85 14.86
C SER A 154 -3.55 -38.40 14.83
N THR A 155 -4.55 -37.57 14.50
CA THR A 155 -5.97 -37.94 14.55
C THR A 155 -6.73 -37.40 13.35
N THR A 156 -7.83 -38.06 12.98
CA THR A 156 -8.68 -37.62 11.86
C THR A 156 -9.30 -36.25 12.15
N ALA A 157 -9.70 -35.98 13.39
CA ALA A 157 -10.26 -34.69 13.80
C ALA A 157 -9.31 -33.52 13.52
N GLN A 158 -8.00 -33.69 13.76
CA GLN A 158 -7.01 -32.66 13.46
C GLN A 158 -6.88 -32.38 11.96
N LEU A 159 -7.04 -33.38 11.09
CA LEU A 159 -7.04 -33.16 9.64
C LEU A 159 -8.26 -32.36 9.19
N VAL A 160 -9.44 -32.65 9.76
CA VAL A 160 -10.67 -31.90 9.48
C VAL A 160 -10.52 -30.45 9.93
N THR A 161 -9.98 -30.20 11.13
CA THR A 161 -9.71 -28.83 11.58
C THR A 161 -8.73 -28.10 10.67
N LEU A 162 -7.66 -28.78 10.22
CA LEU A 162 -6.72 -28.18 9.26
C LEU A 162 -7.42 -27.84 7.93
N GLN A 163 -8.31 -28.69 7.44
CA GLN A 163 -9.09 -28.45 6.23
C GLN A 163 -9.95 -27.18 6.38
N GLU A 164 -10.65 -27.03 7.50
CA GLU A 164 -11.44 -25.83 7.81
C GLU A 164 -10.56 -24.57 7.90
N GLU A 165 -9.40 -24.65 8.54
CA GLU A 165 -8.45 -23.54 8.61
C GLU A 165 -7.92 -23.12 7.23
N LEU A 166 -7.63 -24.10 6.36
CA LEU A 166 -7.20 -23.85 4.98
C LEU A 166 -8.33 -23.20 4.17
N GLN A 167 -9.57 -23.67 4.32
CA GLN A 167 -10.75 -23.08 3.68
C GLN A 167 -10.92 -21.61 4.05
N VAL A 168 -10.87 -21.28 5.35
CA VAL A 168 -10.97 -19.89 5.83
C VAL A 168 -9.86 -19.01 5.26
N LYS A 169 -8.63 -19.53 5.16
CA LYS A 169 -7.50 -18.80 4.55
C LYS A 169 -7.72 -18.57 3.06
N LEU A 170 -8.25 -19.54 2.32
CA LEU A 170 -8.56 -19.41 0.90
C LEU A 170 -9.66 -18.35 0.66
N ASP A 171 -10.73 -18.39 1.45
CA ASP A 171 -11.84 -17.43 1.38
C ASP A 171 -11.41 -15.99 1.71
N ALA A 172 -10.48 -15.82 2.65
CA ALA A 172 -9.92 -14.51 2.97
C ALA A 172 -9.24 -13.85 1.77
N VAL A 173 -8.52 -14.61 0.93
CA VAL A 173 -7.83 -14.04 -0.25
C VAL A 173 -8.80 -13.70 -1.39
N LEU A 174 -9.88 -14.47 -1.54
CA LEU A 174 -10.97 -14.15 -2.46
C LEU A 174 -11.63 -12.80 -2.12
N ASN A 175 -11.87 -12.54 -0.84
CA ASN A 175 -12.42 -11.26 -0.37
C ASN A 175 -11.48 -10.07 -0.63
N ILE A 176 -10.17 -10.24 -0.42
CA ILE A 176 -9.17 -9.20 -0.73
C ILE A 176 -9.23 -8.82 -2.22
N SER A 177 -9.39 -9.80 -3.10
CA SER A 177 -9.45 -9.59 -4.54
C SER A 177 -10.66 -8.73 -4.94
N GLN A 178 -11.83 -8.96 -4.31
CA GLN A 178 -13.01 -8.13 -4.52
C GLN A 178 -12.84 -6.70 -3.98
N GLU A 179 -12.17 -6.52 -2.84
CA GLU A 179 -11.91 -5.19 -2.28
C GLU A 179 -10.92 -4.39 -3.16
N ILE A 180 -9.91 -5.05 -3.73
CA ILE A 180 -8.97 -4.45 -4.68
C ILE A 180 -9.69 -3.92 -5.91
N GLU A 181 -10.56 -4.71 -6.54
CA GLU A 181 -11.30 -4.27 -7.73
C GLU A 181 -12.25 -3.08 -7.44
N LYS A 182 -12.89 -3.07 -6.26
CA LYS A 182 -13.67 -1.90 -5.80
C LYS A 182 -12.79 -0.66 -5.66
N LEU A 183 -11.63 -0.78 -5.01
CA LEU A 183 -10.71 0.35 -4.81
C LEU A 183 -10.04 0.82 -6.10
N ARG A 184 -9.76 -0.08 -7.05
CA ARG A 184 -9.29 0.29 -8.41
C ARG A 184 -10.31 1.15 -9.11
N THR A 185 -11.56 0.68 -9.17
CA THR A 185 -12.67 1.41 -9.80
C THR A 185 -12.87 2.78 -9.15
N GLU A 186 -12.79 2.87 -7.81
CA GLU A 186 -12.88 4.14 -7.10
C GLU A 186 -11.68 5.06 -7.39
N THR A 187 -10.46 4.50 -7.41
CA THR A 187 -9.23 5.25 -7.70
C THR A 187 -9.25 5.84 -9.10
N ASP A 188 -9.67 5.07 -10.11
CA ASP A 188 -9.79 5.52 -11.49
C ASP A 188 -10.84 6.63 -11.64
N LYS A 189 -11.99 6.46 -10.98
CA LYS A 189 -13.04 7.50 -10.95
C LYS A 189 -12.52 8.80 -10.34
N LEU A 190 -11.83 8.73 -9.21
CA LEU A 190 -11.26 9.90 -8.54
C LEU A 190 -10.13 10.54 -9.37
N TYR A 191 -9.34 9.73 -10.07
CA TYR A 191 -8.30 10.20 -10.98
C TYR A 191 -8.89 11.00 -12.14
N GLU A 192 -9.90 10.46 -12.83
CA GLU A 192 -10.54 11.15 -13.95
C GLU A 192 -11.22 12.45 -13.49
N GLN A 193 -11.89 12.46 -12.34
CA GLN A 193 -12.44 13.69 -11.76
C GLN A 193 -11.35 14.74 -11.49
N ALA A 194 -10.23 14.34 -10.87
CA ALA A 194 -9.13 15.24 -10.58
C ALA A 194 -8.45 15.75 -11.87
N LYS A 195 -8.33 14.88 -12.88
CA LYS A 195 -7.79 15.20 -14.20
C LYS A 195 -8.67 16.23 -14.92
N THR A 196 -9.98 16.04 -15.01
CA THR A 196 -10.89 17.03 -15.63
C THR A 196 -10.79 18.40 -14.95
N ILE A 197 -10.68 18.44 -13.62
CA ILE A 197 -10.50 19.70 -12.88
C ILE A 197 -9.15 20.34 -13.21
N ALA A 198 -8.08 19.53 -13.27
CA ALA A 198 -6.75 20.01 -13.58
C ALA A 198 -6.60 20.46 -15.04
N GLU A 199 -7.30 19.86 -16.00
CA GLU A 199 -7.38 20.31 -17.40
C GLU A 199 -8.04 21.69 -17.48
N LYS A 200 -9.20 21.86 -16.82
CA LYS A 200 -9.86 23.17 -16.73
C LYS A 200 -8.97 24.23 -16.07
N MET A 201 -8.17 23.84 -15.08
CA MET A 201 -7.20 24.72 -14.45
C MET A 201 -6.08 25.13 -15.42
N SER A 202 -5.55 24.18 -16.21
CA SER A 202 -4.53 24.42 -17.24
C SER A 202 -5.03 25.36 -18.33
N ASP A 203 -6.25 25.16 -18.83
CA ASP A 203 -6.86 26.02 -19.84
C ASP A 203 -7.03 27.46 -19.33
N ASN A 204 -7.52 27.61 -18.10
CA ASN A 204 -7.63 28.92 -17.46
C ASN A 204 -6.26 29.59 -17.29
N ARG A 205 -5.22 28.84 -16.91
CA ARG A 205 -3.85 29.38 -16.81
C ARG A 205 -3.36 29.87 -18.17
N LYS A 206 -3.45 29.04 -19.21
CA LYS A 206 -3.04 29.37 -20.59
C LYS A 206 -3.76 30.60 -21.12
N ALA A 207 -5.07 30.72 -20.85
CA ALA A 207 -5.86 31.89 -21.25
C ALA A 207 -5.38 33.20 -20.58
N GLN A 208 -4.86 33.14 -19.36
CA GLN A 208 -4.39 34.32 -18.62
C GLN A 208 -2.94 34.72 -18.93
N VAL A 209 -2.11 33.83 -19.52
CA VAL A 209 -0.71 34.12 -19.81
C VAL A 209 -0.56 35.36 -20.70
N LYS A 210 -1.26 35.42 -21.84
CA LYS A 210 -1.11 36.53 -22.79
C LYS A 210 -1.56 37.89 -22.20
N PRO A 211 -2.76 38.02 -21.58
CA PRO A 211 -3.16 39.26 -20.91
C PRO A 211 -2.21 39.68 -19.78
N PHE A 212 -1.70 38.73 -19.00
CA PHE A 212 -0.75 38.98 -17.92
C PHE A 212 0.57 39.54 -18.46
N LEU A 213 1.17 38.86 -19.45
CA LEU A 213 2.43 39.27 -20.06
C LEU A 213 2.34 40.65 -20.73
N GLN A 214 1.23 40.95 -21.40
CA GLN A 214 1.01 42.28 -22.00
C GLN A 214 1.03 43.39 -20.96
N LYS A 215 0.36 43.20 -19.81
CA LYS A 215 0.32 44.19 -18.73
C LYS A 215 1.68 44.34 -18.05
N VAL A 216 2.35 43.22 -17.74
CA VAL A 216 3.68 43.26 -17.10
C VAL A 216 4.69 43.93 -18.02
N ASN A 217 4.76 43.54 -19.28
CA ASN A 217 5.74 44.11 -20.22
C ASN A 217 5.48 45.60 -20.50
N ALA A 218 4.23 46.05 -20.48
CA ALA A 218 3.90 47.47 -20.56
C ALA A 218 4.39 48.26 -19.33
N LEU A 219 4.20 47.71 -18.12
CA LEU A 219 4.70 48.31 -16.88
C LEU A 219 6.23 48.33 -16.83
N LEU A 220 6.90 47.26 -17.29
CA LEU A 220 8.36 47.19 -17.37
C LEU A 220 8.95 48.34 -18.19
N ALA A 221 8.32 48.69 -19.32
CA ALA A 221 8.74 49.83 -20.13
C ALA A 221 8.60 51.17 -19.40
N GLN A 222 7.53 51.34 -18.61
CA GLN A 222 7.31 52.56 -17.81
C GLN A 222 8.33 52.73 -16.68
N VAL A 223 8.76 51.63 -16.05
CA VAL A 223 9.77 51.66 -14.98
C VAL A 223 11.21 51.66 -15.48
N GLY A 224 11.45 52.10 -16.73
CA GLY A 224 12.79 52.26 -17.30
C GLY A 224 13.41 50.97 -17.85
N MET A 225 12.60 49.94 -18.15
CA MET A 225 13.06 48.68 -18.74
C MET A 225 12.37 48.39 -20.09
N PRO A 226 12.51 49.26 -21.11
CA PRO A 226 11.78 49.14 -22.40
C PRO A 226 12.16 47.90 -23.22
N ASN A 227 13.35 47.33 -22.96
CA ASN A 227 13.86 46.13 -23.62
C ASN A 227 13.56 44.86 -22.84
N ALA A 228 13.02 44.96 -21.62
CA ALA A 228 12.78 43.79 -20.80
C ALA A 228 11.50 43.06 -21.20
N GLN A 229 11.54 41.74 -21.15
CA GLN A 229 10.41 40.89 -21.46
C GLN A 229 10.30 39.76 -20.45
N LEU A 230 9.10 39.58 -19.89
CA LEU A 230 8.72 38.39 -19.16
C LEU A 230 8.11 37.36 -20.12
N LYS A 231 8.40 36.09 -19.89
CA LYS A 231 7.79 34.93 -20.53
C LYS A 231 7.33 33.95 -19.46
N VAL A 232 6.19 33.32 -19.68
CA VAL A 232 5.69 32.22 -18.85
C VAL A 232 5.67 30.96 -19.69
N SER A 233 6.37 29.91 -19.26
CA SER A 233 6.29 28.57 -19.83
C SER A 233 5.30 27.75 -19.02
N ILE A 234 4.41 27.04 -19.70
CA ILE A 234 3.46 26.10 -19.08
C ILE A 234 3.60 24.78 -19.80
N GLU A 235 4.26 23.83 -19.17
CA GLU A 235 4.49 22.49 -19.69
C GLU A 235 3.60 21.45 -18.97
N PRO A 236 3.13 20.40 -19.65
CA PRO A 236 2.40 19.32 -18.98
C PRO A 236 3.26 18.63 -17.92
N ALA A 237 2.66 18.32 -16.77
CA ALA A 237 3.29 17.62 -15.67
C ALA A 237 2.37 16.55 -15.08
N ALA A 238 2.93 15.66 -14.25
CA ALA A 238 2.14 14.70 -13.50
C ALA A 238 1.13 15.41 -12.60
N LEU A 239 -0.06 14.83 -12.47
CA LEU A 239 -1.13 15.37 -11.64
C LEU A 239 -0.65 15.48 -10.18
N SER A 240 -0.76 16.69 -9.63
CA SER A 240 -0.37 17.02 -8.27
C SER A 240 -1.49 17.79 -7.56
N ALA A 241 -1.25 18.14 -6.29
CA ALA A 241 -2.14 19.03 -5.56
C ALA A 241 -2.30 20.42 -6.22
N TYR A 242 -1.38 20.80 -7.11
CA TYR A 242 -1.37 22.09 -7.81
C TYR A 242 -1.83 21.99 -9.27
N GLY A 243 -2.41 20.86 -9.68
CA GLY A 243 -2.83 20.58 -11.06
C GLY A 243 -1.79 19.79 -11.84
N MET A 244 -1.82 19.93 -13.18
CA MET A 244 -1.03 19.14 -14.13
C MET A 244 -0.08 20.00 -14.99
N ASP A 245 0.31 21.17 -14.48
CA ASP A 245 1.20 22.09 -15.18
C ASP A 245 2.47 22.33 -14.38
N ALA A 246 3.62 22.26 -15.05
CA ALA A 246 4.87 22.86 -14.60
C ALA A 246 4.95 24.29 -15.18
N ILE A 247 5.03 25.28 -14.29
CA ILE A 247 5.00 26.70 -14.67
C ILE A 247 6.33 27.36 -14.33
N ASP A 248 6.98 27.90 -15.35
CA ASP A 248 8.24 28.63 -15.21
C ASP A 248 8.09 30.08 -15.66
N PHE A 249 8.57 31.01 -14.81
CA PHE A 249 8.70 32.42 -15.16
C PHE A 249 10.12 32.68 -15.62
N LEU A 250 10.24 33.14 -16.86
CA LEU A 250 11.52 33.41 -17.53
C LEU A 250 11.59 34.88 -17.89
N PHE A 251 12.79 35.45 -17.82
CA PHE A 251 13.00 36.88 -18.02
C PHE A 251 14.20 37.15 -18.92
N ASP A 252 14.05 38.14 -19.79
CA ASP A 252 15.10 38.71 -20.62
C ASP A 252 15.14 40.21 -20.34
N ALA A 253 16.22 40.70 -19.72
CA ALA A 253 16.34 42.11 -19.36
C ALA A 253 16.64 43.02 -20.56
N ASN A 254 17.29 42.48 -21.59
CA ASN A 254 18.01 43.27 -22.61
C ASN A 254 17.54 43.01 -24.05
N LYS A 255 16.35 42.40 -24.23
CA LYS A 255 15.82 42.00 -25.56
C LYS A 255 16.82 41.16 -26.36
N SER A 256 17.58 40.34 -25.65
CA SER A 256 18.58 39.43 -26.20
C SER A 256 17.98 38.15 -26.79
N ASN A 257 16.66 37.95 -26.62
CA ASN A 257 15.93 36.70 -26.85
C ASN A 257 16.48 35.52 -26.03
N ARG A 258 17.24 35.79 -24.96
CA ARG A 258 17.71 34.78 -24.01
C ARG A 258 16.90 34.89 -22.73
N PHE A 259 15.93 34.00 -22.58
CA PHE A 259 15.05 33.94 -21.43
C PHE A 259 15.65 33.04 -20.35
N GLU A 260 15.96 33.61 -19.18
CA GLU A 260 16.52 32.88 -18.06
C GLU A 260 15.54 32.82 -16.88
N PRO A 261 15.60 31.78 -16.02
CA PRO A 261 14.82 31.76 -14.79
C PRO A 261 15.10 32.99 -13.92
N LEU A 262 14.06 33.51 -13.25
CA LEU A 262 14.16 34.75 -12.44
C LEU A 262 15.31 34.75 -11.42
N HIS A 263 15.63 33.59 -10.84
CA HIS A 263 16.70 33.46 -9.84
C HIS A 263 18.12 33.58 -10.42
N LYS A 264 18.28 33.53 -11.75
CA LYS A 264 19.57 33.67 -12.44
C LYS A 264 19.82 35.08 -12.98
N VAL A 265 18.83 35.97 -12.89
CA VAL A 265 18.93 37.35 -13.40
C VAL A 265 19.87 38.15 -12.50
N ALA A 266 20.88 38.77 -13.09
CA ALA A 266 22.09 39.25 -12.41
C ALA A 266 22.00 40.64 -11.73
N SER A 267 20.87 41.37 -11.81
CA SER A 267 20.74 42.73 -11.24
C SER A 267 19.59 42.83 -10.23
N GLY A 268 19.90 43.18 -8.97
CA GLY A 268 18.92 43.33 -7.89
C GLY A 268 17.84 44.39 -8.19
N GLY A 269 18.24 45.54 -8.74
CA GLY A 269 17.30 46.61 -9.10
C GLY A 269 16.33 46.23 -10.23
N GLU A 270 16.78 45.46 -11.22
CA GLU A 270 15.92 44.95 -12.29
C GLU A 270 14.86 43.98 -11.76
N LEU A 271 15.28 43.08 -10.85
CA LEU A 271 14.37 42.14 -10.21
C LEU A 271 13.37 42.86 -9.31
N SER A 272 13.80 43.86 -8.53
CA SER A 272 12.91 44.70 -7.71
C SER A 272 11.84 45.40 -8.56
N ARG A 273 12.21 45.94 -9.73
CA ARG A 273 11.27 46.59 -10.66
C ARG A 273 10.32 45.62 -11.34
N LEU A 274 10.80 44.44 -11.70
CA LEU A 274 9.94 43.36 -12.20
C LEU A 274 8.94 42.93 -11.12
N MET A 275 9.39 42.75 -9.88
CA MET A 275 8.53 42.39 -8.76
C MET A 275 7.52 43.50 -8.44
N LEU A 276 7.90 44.77 -8.51
CA LEU A 276 6.96 45.90 -8.40
C LEU A 276 5.88 45.83 -9.48
N SER A 277 6.27 45.61 -10.74
CA SER A 277 5.35 45.49 -11.87
C SER A 277 4.37 44.32 -11.68
N VAL A 278 4.87 43.14 -11.30
CA VAL A 278 4.04 41.97 -11.04
C VAL A 278 3.14 42.20 -9.82
N LYS A 279 3.70 42.64 -8.68
CA LYS A 279 2.94 42.90 -7.46
C LYS A 279 1.88 43.97 -7.67
N SER A 280 2.12 45.01 -8.47
CA SER A 280 1.12 46.04 -8.76
C SER A 280 -0.16 45.47 -9.39
N LEU A 281 -0.03 44.41 -10.20
CA LEU A 281 -1.14 43.76 -10.87
C LEU A 281 -1.87 42.76 -9.96
N VAL A 282 -1.17 42.11 -9.02
CA VAL A 282 -1.75 41.07 -8.16
C VAL A 282 -2.12 41.55 -6.76
N ALA A 283 -1.56 42.67 -6.29
CA ALA A 283 -1.77 43.23 -4.95
C ALA A 283 -3.25 43.51 -4.66
N LYS A 284 -4.05 43.92 -5.67
CA LYS A 284 -5.50 44.09 -5.49
C LYS A 284 -6.24 42.80 -5.14
N LYS A 285 -5.64 41.63 -5.37
CA LYS A 285 -6.21 40.30 -5.12
C LYS A 285 -5.51 39.52 -4.01
N LEU A 286 -4.36 39.98 -3.54
CA LEU A 286 -3.56 39.32 -2.50
C LEU A 286 -3.61 40.16 -1.23
N GLN A 287 -3.83 39.52 -0.08
CA GLN A 287 -3.74 40.19 1.22
C GLN A 287 -2.25 40.33 1.61
N LEU A 288 -1.57 41.33 1.06
CA LEU A 288 -0.18 41.65 1.41
C LEU A 288 -0.17 42.94 2.26
N PRO A 289 -0.27 42.88 3.59
CA PRO A 289 -0.45 44.10 4.39
C PRO A 289 0.72 45.10 4.27
N THR A 290 1.95 44.59 4.12
CA THR A 290 3.16 45.42 4.02
C THR A 290 4.12 44.90 2.95
N LEU A 291 4.67 45.80 2.13
CA LEU A 291 5.66 45.54 1.09
C LEU A 291 6.90 46.40 1.33
N ILE A 292 8.08 45.78 1.32
CA ILE A 292 9.37 46.46 1.43
C ILE A 292 10.08 46.35 0.08
N PHE A 293 10.47 47.49 -0.48
CA PHE A 293 11.27 47.57 -1.70
C PHE A 293 12.64 48.16 -1.37
N ASP A 294 13.69 47.41 -1.71
CA ASP A 294 15.08 47.84 -1.62
C ASP A 294 15.66 47.96 -3.02
N GLU A 295 16.56 48.92 -3.23
CA GLU A 295 17.25 49.19 -4.50
C GLU A 295 16.32 49.35 -5.73
N ILE A 296 15.06 49.72 -5.54
CA ILE A 296 14.08 49.89 -6.63
C ILE A 296 14.49 50.99 -7.62
N ASP A 297 15.31 51.92 -7.14
CA ASP A 297 15.81 53.08 -7.84
C ASP A 297 17.21 52.91 -8.47
N THR A 298 17.82 51.73 -8.32
CA THR A 298 19.15 51.46 -8.88
C THR A 298 19.11 51.45 -10.41
N GLY A 299 19.91 52.32 -11.03
CA GLY A 299 20.06 52.38 -12.49
C GLY A 299 18.92 53.09 -13.23
N ILE A 300 18.03 53.81 -12.52
CA ILE A 300 16.97 54.64 -13.12
C ILE A 300 17.04 56.08 -12.62
N SER A 301 16.55 57.03 -13.44
CA SER A 301 16.44 58.44 -13.06
C SER A 301 15.34 59.12 -13.88
N GLY A 302 15.00 60.37 -13.51
CA GLY A 302 14.05 61.19 -14.26
C GLY A 302 12.66 60.55 -14.36
N GLU A 303 12.17 60.41 -15.59
CA GLU A 303 10.82 59.91 -15.87
C GLU A 303 10.60 58.48 -15.35
N ALA A 304 11.59 57.58 -15.46
CA ALA A 304 11.47 56.21 -14.96
C ALA A 304 11.32 56.16 -13.44
N ALA A 305 12.10 56.97 -12.71
CA ALA A 305 11.99 57.09 -11.25
C ALA A 305 10.64 57.68 -10.82
N ARG A 306 10.11 58.64 -11.60
CA ARG A 306 8.78 59.22 -11.39
C ARG A 306 7.69 58.16 -11.55
N GLN A 307 7.75 57.33 -12.59
CA GLN A 307 6.78 56.25 -12.82
C GLN A 307 6.81 55.20 -11.70
N VAL A 308 7.99 54.82 -11.23
CA VAL A 308 8.13 53.95 -10.05
C VAL A 308 7.43 54.56 -8.84
N GLY A 309 7.65 55.85 -8.55
CA GLY A 309 6.97 56.55 -7.46
C GLY A 309 5.45 56.56 -7.59
N ILE A 310 4.91 56.73 -8.81
CA ILE A 310 3.47 56.70 -9.07
C ILE A 310 2.90 55.30 -8.81
N ILE A 311 3.51 54.25 -9.35
CA ILE A 311 3.05 52.86 -9.14
C ILE A 311 3.08 52.50 -7.65
N MET A 312 4.10 52.94 -6.92
CA MET A 312 4.18 52.75 -5.47
C MET A 312 3.09 53.51 -4.74
N LYS A 313 2.79 54.76 -5.14
CA LYS A 313 1.69 55.54 -4.55
C LYS A 313 0.33 54.88 -4.77
N GLU A 314 0.07 54.37 -5.97
CA GLU A 314 -1.17 53.65 -6.28
C GLU A 314 -1.32 52.38 -5.44
N LEU A 315 -0.23 51.64 -5.24
CA LEU A 315 -0.24 50.47 -4.38
C LEU A 315 -0.44 50.82 -2.90
N ALA A 316 0.10 51.96 -2.46
CA ALA A 316 0.00 52.44 -1.09
C ALA A 316 -1.46 52.70 -0.64
N ALA A 317 -2.37 52.90 -1.60
CA ALA A 317 -3.80 53.06 -1.31
C ALA A 317 -4.45 51.84 -0.63
N GLY A 318 -3.86 50.64 -0.77
CA GLY A 318 -4.36 49.43 -0.13
C GLY A 318 -3.32 48.64 0.67
N HIS A 319 -2.07 49.08 0.68
CA HIS A 319 -0.93 48.33 1.22
C HIS A 319 0.03 49.30 1.92
N GLN A 320 0.68 48.90 3.00
CA GLN A 320 1.80 49.68 3.53
C GLN A 320 3.04 49.44 2.66
N ILE A 321 3.62 50.50 2.10
CA ILE A 321 4.86 50.42 1.33
C ILE A 321 5.99 51.11 2.08
N ILE A 322 7.09 50.38 2.25
CA ILE A 322 8.35 50.90 2.78
C ILE A 322 9.38 50.82 1.67
N ALA A 323 10.03 51.93 1.38
CA ALA A 323 11.04 52.01 0.34
C ALA A 323 12.25 52.78 0.85
N ILE A 324 13.44 52.27 0.53
CA ILE A 324 14.70 52.96 0.76
C ILE A 324 15.11 53.54 -0.59
N THR A 325 15.23 54.87 -0.67
CA THR A 325 15.51 55.55 -1.94
C THR A 325 16.37 56.78 -1.75
N HIS A 326 17.20 57.05 -2.75
CA HIS A 326 17.95 58.29 -2.91
C HIS A 326 17.38 59.18 -4.02
N GLN A 327 16.32 58.74 -4.71
CA GLN A 327 15.70 59.48 -5.80
C GLN A 327 14.58 60.42 -5.28
N PRO A 328 14.69 61.74 -5.51
CA PRO A 328 13.67 62.69 -5.06
C PRO A 328 12.29 62.42 -5.67
N GLN A 329 12.23 61.85 -6.88
CA GLN A 329 10.98 61.51 -7.58
C GLN A 329 10.16 60.44 -6.84
N ILE A 330 10.82 59.51 -6.15
CA ILE A 330 10.16 58.45 -5.39
C ILE A 330 9.83 58.96 -3.99
N ALA A 331 10.80 59.57 -3.31
CA ALA A 331 10.62 60.11 -1.97
C ALA A 331 9.50 61.17 -1.90
N ALA A 332 9.35 61.98 -2.95
CA ALA A 332 8.30 63.00 -3.03
C ALA A 332 6.88 62.41 -3.14
N LYS A 333 6.70 61.13 -3.47
CA LYS A 333 5.38 60.47 -3.52
C LYS A 333 4.97 59.78 -2.21
N ALA A 334 5.86 59.68 -1.23
CA ALA A 334 5.57 59.00 0.03
C ALA A 334 4.46 59.70 0.84
N ASP A 335 3.65 58.94 1.58
CA ASP A 335 2.73 59.50 2.58
C ASP A 335 3.48 60.02 3.82
N ALA A 336 4.52 59.29 4.23
CA ALA A 336 5.42 59.67 5.30
C ALA A 336 6.87 59.56 4.81
N HIS A 337 7.66 60.62 5.00
CA HIS A 337 9.08 60.64 4.65
C HIS A 337 9.90 60.52 5.94
N TYR A 338 10.69 59.47 6.04
CA TYR A 338 11.63 59.26 7.14
C TYR A 338 13.05 59.55 6.69
N PHE A 339 13.76 60.37 7.48
CA PHE A 339 15.15 60.71 7.23
C PHE A 339 16.07 59.91 8.14
N VAL A 340 17.04 59.23 7.52
CA VAL A 340 18.08 58.46 8.21
C VAL A 340 19.31 59.33 8.39
N TYR A 341 19.79 59.45 9.62
CA TYR A 341 20.95 60.28 9.96
C TYR A 341 21.87 59.59 10.96
N LYS A 342 23.13 59.98 10.96
CA LYS A 342 24.12 59.53 11.95
C LYS A 342 24.19 60.55 13.07
N SER A 343 24.12 60.07 14.32
CA SER A 343 24.30 60.87 15.53
C SER A 343 25.42 60.27 16.37
N ILE A 344 26.21 61.11 17.04
CA ILE A 344 27.24 60.64 17.96
C ILE A 344 26.65 60.63 19.37
N ILE A 345 26.58 59.45 20.00
CA ILE A 345 26.13 59.28 21.38
C ILE A 345 27.24 58.55 22.14
N LYS A 346 27.83 59.22 23.15
CA LYS A 346 28.94 58.68 23.97
C LYS A 346 30.09 58.14 23.11
N ASP A 347 30.59 58.96 22.19
CA ASP A 347 31.68 58.65 21.24
C ASP A 347 31.43 57.46 20.30
N LYS A 348 30.18 57.01 20.17
CA LYS A 348 29.77 56.00 19.19
C LYS A 348 28.85 56.63 18.14
N VAL A 349 29.13 56.33 16.88
CA VAL A 349 28.25 56.69 15.76
C VAL A 349 27.06 55.75 15.77
N VAL A 350 25.86 56.30 15.96
CA VAL A 350 24.59 55.57 15.95
C VAL A 350 23.76 56.09 14.76
N THR A 351 23.19 55.16 13.99
CA THR A 351 22.23 55.51 12.94
C THR A 351 20.85 55.65 13.58
N ALA A 352 20.20 56.79 13.36
CA ALA A 352 18.86 57.10 13.84
C ALA A 352 17.94 57.44 12.65
N ILE A 353 16.64 57.31 12.88
CA ILE A 353 15.60 57.63 11.89
C ILE A 353 14.54 58.51 12.55
N ARG A 354 14.06 59.52 11.84
CA ARG A 354 12.95 60.36 12.28
C ARG A 354 12.02 60.69 11.12
N GLN A 355 10.74 60.90 11.41
CA GLN A 355 9.80 61.41 10.41
C GLN A 355 10.04 62.90 10.18
N LEU A 356 9.98 63.33 8.92
CA LEU A 356 10.06 64.74 8.52
C LEU A 356 8.67 65.38 8.54
N THR A 357 8.61 66.64 8.97
CA THR A 357 7.46 67.53 8.71
C THR A 357 7.35 67.87 7.22
N ASN A 358 6.24 68.45 6.77
CA ASN A 358 6.06 68.81 5.35
C ASN A 358 7.13 69.81 4.87
N ASP A 359 7.49 70.82 5.68
CA ASP A 359 8.50 71.81 5.31
C ASP A 359 9.91 71.19 5.26
N GLU A 360 10.24 70.34 6.24
CA GLU A 360 11.50 69.58 6.23
C GLU A 360 11.57 68.61 5.06
N ARG A 361 10.44 68.00 4.68
CA ARG A 361 10.32 67.12 3.52
C ARG A 361 10.60 67.88 2.22
N ILE A 362 9.96 69.04 2.00
CA ILE A 362 10.24 69.89 0.83
C ILE A 362 11.73 70.25 0.78
N THR A 363 12.30 70.63 1.92
CA THR A 363 13.73 70.98 2.03
C THR A 363 14.62 69.79 1.70
N SER A 364 14.33 68.60 2.24
CA SER A 364 15.07 67.36 1.98
C SER A 364 14.99 66.94 0.51
N ILE A 365 13.81 67.03 -0.12
CA ILE A 365 13.66 66.76 -1.57
C ILE A 365 14.45 67.78 -2.40
N ALA A 366 14.43 69.06 -2.04
CA ALA A 366 15.22 70.09 -2.73
C ALA A 366 16.73 69.84 -2.60
N GLN A 367 17.18 69.35 -1.44
CA GLN A 367 18.56 68.92 -1.21
C GLN A 367 18.93 67.71 -2.05
N MET A 368 18.04 66.73 -2.18
CA MET A 368 18.24 65.57 -3.08
C MET A 368 18.33 65.99 -4.55
N LEU A 369 17.66 67.08 -4.96
CA LEU A 369 17.71 67.61 -6.33
C LEU A 369 18.96 68.44 -6.64
N SER A 370 19.46 69.22 -5.68
CA SER A 370 20.44 70.30 -5.96
C SER A 370 21.62 70.41 -4.99
N GLY A 371 21.73 69.49 -4.01
CA GLY A 371 22.80 69.47 -3.01
C GLY A 371 22.46 70.22 -1.71
N GLU A 372 23.42 70.32 -0.79
CA GLU A 372 23.19 70.76 0.60
C GLU A 372 22.52 72.14 0.75
N LYS A 373 22.76 73.05 -0.20
CA LYS A 373 22.20 74.41 -0.24
C LYS A 373 21.29 74.58 -1.46
N PRO A 374 20.01 74.17 -1.37
CA PRO A 374 19.11 74.20 -2.51
C PRO A 374 18.80 75.63 -2.95
N THR A 375 18.74 75.84 -4.26
CA THR A 375 18.34 77.13 -4.83
C THR A 375 16.84 77.38 -4.64
N ALA A 376 16.38 78.63 -4.79
CA ALA A 376 14.96 78.95 -4.77
C ALA A 376 14.16 78.15 -5.81
N ALA A 377 14.74 77.90 -6.99
CA ALA A 377 14.14 77.08 -8.04
C ALA A 377 14.03 75.59 -7.64
N ALA A 378 15.03 75.05 -6.93
CA ALA A 378 14.99 73.67 -6.45
C ALA A 378 13.94 73.46 -5.34
N LEU A 379 13.76 74.47 -4.47
CA LEU A 379 12.70 74.47 -3.47
C LEU A 379 11.31 74.51 -4.12
N GLU A 380 11.14 75.31 -5.17
CA GLU A 380 9.85 75.37 -5.88
C GLU A 380 9.53 74.05 -6.58
N ASN A 381 10.51 73.46 -7.27
CA ASN A 381 10.33 72.13 -7.90
C ASN A 381 10.00 71.06 -6.84
N ALA A 382 10.68 71.08 -5.69
CA ALA A 382 10.36 70.17 -4.58
C ALA A 382 8.92 70.35 -4.05
N ARG A 383 8.40 71.58 -3.98
CA ARG A 383 6.99 71.83 -3.63
C ARG A 383 6.03 71.22 -4.63
N GLU A 384 6.29 71.41 -5.92
CA GLU A 384 5.47 70.81 -6.98
C GLU A 384 5.49 69.28 -6.92
N MET A 385 6.65 68.67 -6.62
CA MET A 385 6.79 67.22 -6.52
C MET A 385 6.09 66.62 -5.30
N VAL A 386 6.05 67.34 -4.17
CA VAL A 386 5.42 66.91 -2.91
C VAL A 386 3.91 67.22 -2.89
N GLY A 387 3.49 68.31 -3.53
CA GLY A 387 2.09 68.74 -3.59
C GLY A 387 1.24 67.97 -4.60
N ASN A 388 1.87 67.41 -5.64
CA ASN A 388 1.28 66.44 -6.58
C ASN A 388 1.59 65.01 -6.15
#